data_AF-A0A965X5Y5-F1
#
_entry.id   AF-A0A965X5Y5-F1
#
_cell.length_a   1.000
_cell.length_b   1.000
_cell.length_c   1.000
_cell.angle_alpha   90.00
_cell.angle_beta   90.00
_cell.angle_gamma   90.00
#
_symmetry.space_group_name_H-M   'P 1'
#
loop_
_entity.id
_entity.type
_entity.pdbx_description
1 polymer ?
#
loop_
_entity_poly.entity_id
_entity_poly.type
_entity_poly.pdbx_seq_one_letter_code
_entity_poly.pdbx_strand_id
1 'polypeptide(L)'
;MNEDELQNYLGRKLPLLSAREMAQALLEIKVLLGTRTILIHTQHWALTYGQNAERLENALMGGIALAGTRYRFGDDFTLEQYASTRALPSVENGASFARDLKALLGTKVCCLPSKRVMEQNVTTIGLGDAFVGGFLSSLSDGGVVYREKG
;
A
#
# COMPACT_ATOMS: atom_id res chain seq x y z
N MET A 1 -3.78 -1.01 7.83
CA MET A 1 -2.89 -1.24 8.99
C MET A 1 -1.44 -1.18 8.53
N ASN A 2 -0.52 -0.85 9.43
CA ASN A 2 0.92 -0.90 9.18
C ASN A 2 1.54 -2.24 9.62
N GLU A 3 2.87 -2.38 9.49
CA GLU A 3 3.61 -3.56 9.93
C GLU A 3 3.60 -3.77 11.44
N ASP A 4 3.61 -2.71 12.25
CA ASP A 4 3.65 -2.83 13.70
C ASP A 4 2.31 -3.34 14.23
N GLU A 5 1.20 -2.85 13.68
CA GLU A 5 -0.14 -3.36 13.96
C GLU A 5 -0.28 -4.84 13.57
N LEU A 6 0.19 -5.24 12.38
CA LEU A 6 0.19 -6.63 11.96
C LEU A 6 1.00 -7.52 12.92
N GLN A 7 2.21 -7.10 13.28
CA GLN A 7 3.08 -7.83 14.21
C GLN A 7 2.47 -7.91 15.61
N ASN A 8 1.79 -6.85 16.07
CA ASN A 8 1.09 -6.83 17.35
C ASN A 8 -0.08 -7.81 17.37
N TYR A 9 -0.90 -7.86 16.32
CA TYR A 9 -1.98 -8.86 16.21
C TYR A 9 -1.44 -10.29 16.21
N LEU A 10 -0.31 -10.53 15.56
CA LEU A 10 0.29 -11.86 15.42
C LEU A 10 1.24 -12.24 16.56
N GLY A 11 1.50 -11.31 17.50
CA GLY A 11 2.37 -11.52 18.65
C GLY A 11 3.83 -11.82 18.31
N ARG A 12 4.32 -11.42 17.12
CA ARG A 12 5.70 -11.70 16.68
C ARG A 12 6.21 -10.70 15.66
N LYS A 13 7.53 -10.54 15.58
CA LYS A 13 8.20 -9.78 14.51
C LYS A 13 8.21 -10.58 13.20
N LEU A 14 8.07 -9.88 12.08
CA LEU A 14 8.02 -10.47 10.75
C LEU A 14 9.15 -9.93 9.87
N PRO A 15 9.86 -10.79 9.12
CA PRO A 15 10.78 -10.33 8.09
C PRO A 15 9.97 -9.79 6.90
N LEU A 16 9.83 -8.46 6.81
CA LEU A 16 8.94 -7.79 5.86
C LEU A 16 9.24 -8.08 4.38
N LEU A 17 10.45 -8.57 4.06
CA LEU A 17 10.87 -8.90 2.69
C LEU A 17 10.91 -10.43 2.43
N SER A 18 10.37 -11.25 3.33
CA SER A 18 10.18 -12.69 3.10
C SER A 18 8.78 -12.97 2.60
N ALA A 19 8.65 -13.30 1.31
CA ALA A 19 7.35 -13.60 0.70
C ALA A 19 6.66 -14.80 1.36
N ARG A 20 7.41 -15.83 1.76
CA ARG A 20 6.88 -17.02 2.44
C ARG A 20 6.32 -16.68 3.82
N GLU A 21 7.08 -15.96 4.64
CA GLU A 21 6.65 -15.56 5.99
C GLU A 21 5.45 -14.61 5.91
N MET A 22 5.44 -13.69 4.95
CA MET A 22 4.31 -12.79 4.76
C MET A 22 3.07 -13.52 4.25
N ALA A 23 3.20 -14.48 3.34
CA ALA A 23 2.07 -15.29 2.89
C ALA A 23 1.39 -16.04 4.05
N GLN A 24 2.19 -16.60 4.96
CA GLN A 24 1.70 -17.25 6.16
C GLN A 24 1.04 -16.24 7.12
N ALA A 25 1.67 -15.09 7.37
CA ALA A 25 1.13 -14.02 8.19
C ALA A 25 -0.22 -13.52 7.68
N LEU A 26 -0.37 -13.37 6.35
CA LEU A 26 -1.61 -12.94 5.70
C LEU A 26 -2.76 -13.94 5.89
N LEU A 27 -2.47 -15.24 5.87
CA LEU A 27 -3.47 -16.27 6.17
C LEU A 27 -3.93 -16.19 7.63
N GLU A 28 -2.99 -16.09 8.56
CA GLU A 28 -3.29 -16.03 9.99
C GLU A 28 -4.10 -14.79 10.36
N ILE A 29 -3.66 -13.60 9.92
CA ILE A 29 -4.37 -12.35 10.23
C ILE A 29 -5.76 -12.31 9.60
N LYS A 30 -5.95 -12.94 8.43
CA LYS A 30 -7.27 -13.08 7.78
C LYS A 30 -8.23 -13.95 8.59
N VAL A 31 -7.72 -14.99 9.24
CA VAL A 31 -8.51 -15.82 10.17
C VAL A 31 -8.85 -15.04 11.43
N LEU A 32 -7.88 -14.34 12.02
CA LEU A 32 -8.08 -13.56 13.25
C LEU A 32 -9.10 -12.42 13.08
N LEU A 33 -9.01 -11.66 11.99
CA LEU A 33 -9.85 -10.48 11.79
C LEU A 33 -11.21 -10.78 11.16
N GLY A 34 -11.33 -11.90 10.43
CA GLY A 34 -12.57 -12.27 9.72
C GLY A 34 -12.98 -11.30 8.59
N THR A 35 -12.18 -10.28 8.26
CA THR A 35 -12.51 -9.22 7.29
C THR A 35 -12.41 -9.69 5.84
N ARG A 36 -13.16 -9.12 4.89
CA ARG A 36 -13.12 -9.58 3.47
C ARG A 36 -11.78 -9.30 2.77
N THR A 37 -11.24 -8.12 3.00
CA THR A 37 -9.98 -7.63 2.41
C THR A 37 -9.14 -6.98 3.49
N ILE A 38 -7.85 -7.24 3.46
CA ILE A 38 -6.85 -6.66 4.37
C ILE A 38 -5.96 -5.73 3.57
N LEU A 39 -5.78 -4.50 4.04
CA LEU A 39 -4.88 -3.51 3.50
C LEU A 39 -3.72 -3.30 4.48
N ILE A 40 -2.50 -3.62 4.03
CA ILE A 40 -1.27 -3.45 4.81
C ILE A 40 -0.33 -2.51 4.05
N HIS A 41 0.29 -1.56 4.74
CA HIS A 41 1.35 -0.73 4.20
C HIS A 41 2.58 -0.79 5.09
N THR A 42 3.77 -0.67 4.48
CA THR A 42 5.07 -0.62 5.15
C THR A 42 5.93 0.42 4.44
N GLN A 43 7.14 0.68 4.94
CA GLN A 43 8.10 1.51 4.22
C GLN A 43 8.54 0.92 2.86
N HIS A 44 8.48 -0.41 2.67
CA HIS A 44 9.01 -1.08 1.47
C HIS A 44 7.96 -1.38 0.40
N TRP A 45 6.73 -1.64 0.82
CA TRP A 45 5.62 -2.07 -0.03
C TRP A 45 4.28 -1.80 0.65
N ALA A 46 3.23 -1.77 -0.15
CA ALA A 46 1.85 -1.86 0.32
C ALA A 46 1.11 -2.96 -0.44
N LEU A 47 0.17 -3.62 0.21
CA LEU A 47 -0.60 -4.70 -0.39
C LEU A 47 -2.05 -4.71 0.06
N THR A 48 -2.86 -5.33 -0.78
CA THR A 48 -4.19 -5.83 -0.42
C THR A 48 -4.19 -7.35 -0.51
N TYR A 49 -4.87 -7.99 0.45
CA TYR A 49 -5.05 -9.43 0.50
C TYR A 49 -6.52 -9.79 0.70
N GLY A 50 -7.07 -10.63 -0.17
CA GLY A 50 -8.48 -10.99 -0.17
C GLY A 50 -8.97 -11.40 -1.55
N GLN A 51 -10.29 -11.57 -1.69
CA GLN A 51 -10.87 -11.85 -3.01
C GLN A 51 -10.72 -10.62 -3.92
N ASN A 52 -10.28 -10.85 -5.16
CA ASN A 52 -10.12 -9.82 -6.20
C ASN A 52 -9.21 -8.65 -5.80
N ALA A 53 -8.15 -8.93 -5.00
CA ALA A 53 -7.21 -7.91 -4.52
C ALA A 53 -6.59 -7.07 -5.64
N GLU A 54 -6.35 -7.66 -6.81
CA GLU A 54 -5.82 -6.99 -8.00
C GLU A 54 -6.68 -5.82 -8.51
N ARG A 55 -7.99 -5.80 -8.22
CA ARG A 55 -8.85 -4.65 -8.57
C ARG A 55 -8.47 -3.37 -7.82
N LEU A 56 -7.73 -3.50 -6.72
CA LEU A 56 -7.31 -2.39 -5.87
C LEU A 56 -5.92 -1.86 -6.24
N GLU A 57 -5.33 -2.31 -7.34
CA GLU A 57 -3.98 -1.90 -7.77
C GLU A 57 -3.87 -0.37 -7.95
N ASN A 58 -4.82 0.24 -8.66
CA ASN A 58 -4.84 1.70 -8.86
C ASN A 58 -4.97 2.46 -7.54
N ALA A 59 -5.78 1.94 -6.61
CA ALA A 59 -5.95 2.52 -5.29
C ALA A 59 -4.68 2.39 -4.44
N LEU A 60 -4.03 1.23 -4.46
CA LEU A 60 -2.73 1.02 -3.81
C LEU A 60 -1.69 2.00 -4.34
N MET A 61 -1.60 2.18 -5.67
CA MET A 61 -0.68 3.14 -6.27
C MET A 61 -1.01 4.58 -5.86
N GLY A 62 -2.30 4.93 -5.76
CA GLY A 62 -2.76 6.22 -5.26
C GLY A 62 -2.27 6.52 -3.85
N GLY A 63 -2.40 5.54 -2.95
CA GLY A 63 -1.90 5.64 -1.58
C GLY A 63 -0.37 5.75 -1.50
N ILE A 64 0.35 4.90 -2.23
CA ILE A 64 1.83 4.94 -2.30
C ILE A 64 2.30 6.30 -2.81
N ALA A 65 1.68 6.82 -3.87
CA ALA A 65 2.05 8.11 -4.44
C ALA A 65 1.77 9.26 -3.47
N LEU A 66 0.63 9.27 -2.79
CA LEU A 66 0.29 10.37 -1.88
C LEU A 66 1.20 10.40 -0.65
N ALA A 67 1.42 9.23 -0.03
CA ALA A 67 2.36 9.10 1.08
C ALA A 67 3.79 9.48 0.66
N GLY A 68 4.24 9.00 -0.51
CA GLY A 68 5.55 9.37 -1.04
C GLY A 68 5.69 10.86 -1.34
N THR A 69 4.61 11.52 -1.78
CA THR A 69 4.64 12.95 -2.11
C THR A 69 4.77 13.77 -0.85
N ARG A 70 4.00 13.41 0.18
CA ARG A 70 4.07 14.03 1.49
C ARG A 70 5.43 13.80 2.16
N TYR A 71 5.99 12.61 2.00
CA TYR A 71 7.35 12.31 2.48
C TYR A 71 8.40 13.24 1.85
N ARG A 72 8.25 13.56 0.55
CA ARG A 72 9.17 14.41 -0.21
C ARG A 72 9.00 15.91 0.02
N PHE A 73 7.77 16.37 0.16
CA PHE A 73 7.43 17.80 0.02
C PHE A 73 6.68 18.38 1.22
N GLY A 74 6.37 17.58 2.25
CA GLY A 74 5.56 18.03 3.38
C GLY A 74 4.08 18.12 3.02
N ASP A 75 3.36 19.09 3.58
CA ASP A 75 1.89 19.18 3.45
C ASP A 75 1.44 20.06 2.27
N ASP A 76 2.25 21.04 1.84
CA ASP A 76 1.90 22.03 0.82
C ASP A 76 2.32 21.61 -0.62
N PHE A 77 2.17 20.33 -0.94
CA PHE A 77 2.57 19.81 -2.26
C PHE A 77 1.53 20.07 -3.36
N THR A 78 2.01 20.15 -4.60
CA THR A 78 1.18 20.38 -5.79
C THR A 78 0.82 19.08 -6.52
N LEU A 79 -0.15 19.17 -7.46
CA LEU A 79 -0.49 18.05 -8.35
C LEU A 79 0.69 17.61 -9.23
N GLU A 80 1.55 18.55 -9.64
CA GLU A 80 2.77 18.24 -10.41
C GLU A 80 3.77 17.45 -9.56
N GLN A 81 3.96 17.85 -8.31
CA GLN A 81 4.79 17.12 -7.35
C GLN A 81 4.24 15.72 -7.07
N TYR A 82 2.92 15.57 -6.96
CA TYR A 82 2.27 14.27 -6.85
C TYR A 82 2.54 13.39 -8.08
N ALA A 83 2.35 13.92 -9.29
CA ALA A 83 2.62 13.21 -10.53
C ALA A 83 4.10 12.82 -10.64
N SER A 84 5.03 13.71 -10.26
CA SER A 84 6.46 13.45 -10.24
C SER A 84 6.83 12.29 -9.30
N THR A 85 6.20 12.23 -8.12
CA THR A 85 6.41 11.14 -7.15
C THR A 85 5.87 9.83 -7.70
N ARG A 86 4.68 9.84 -8.30
CA ARG A 86 4.07 8.64 -8.88
C ARG A 86 4.94 8.04 -10.00
N ALA A 87 5.65 8.89 -10.74
CA ALA A 87 6.57 8.48 -11.80
C ALA A 87 7.94 7.98 -11.30
N LEU A 88 8.26 8.12 -10.00
CA LEU A 88 9.53 7.65 -9.46
C LEU A 88 9.71 6.13 -9.64
N PRO A 89 10.97 5.66 -9.77
CA PRO A 89 11.27 4.25 -9.74
C PRO A 89 10.89 3.65 -8.38
N SER A 90 10.58 2.37 -8.38
CA SER A 90 10.27 1.62 -7.17
C SER A 90 11.54 1.21 -6.42
N VAL A 91 11.41 0.90 -5.12
CA VAL A 91 12.48 0.25 -4.36
C VAL A 91 12.67 -1.21 -4.84
N GLU A 92 13.91 -1.61 -5.11
CA GLU A 92 14.23 -2.88 -5.80
C GLU A 92 13.86 -4.12 -4.99
N ASN A 93 14.16 -4.07 -3.69
CA ASN A 93 13.83 -5.13 -2.75
C ASN A 93 12.31 -5.30 -2.59
N GLY A 94 11.55 -4.21 -2.53
CA GLY A 94 10.09 -4.24 -2.53
C GLY A 94 9.53 -4.79 -3.83
N ALA A 95 10.14 -4.44 -4.97
CA ALA A 95 9.69 -4.94 -6.29
C ALA A 95 9.91 -6.45 -6.42
N SER A 96 11.06 -6.94 -5.95
CA SER A 96 11.36 -8.37 -5.91
C SER A 96 10.40 -9.12 -4.98
N PHE A 97 10.20 -8.61 -3.77
CA PHE A 97 9.23 -9.15 -2.81
C PHE A 97 7.81 -9.21 -3.38
N ALA A 98 7.34 -8.15 -4.05
CA ALA A 98 5.99 -8.10 -4.63
C ALA A 98 5.79 -9.18 -5.71
N ARG A 99 6.81 -9.42 -6.55
CA ARG A 99 6.79 -10.52 -7.54
C ARG A 99 6.72 -11.88 -6.85
N ASP A 100 7.57 -12.12 -5.86
CA ASP A 100 7.64 -13.40 -5.15
C ASP A 100 6.33 -13.70 -4.40
N LEU A 101 5.75 -12.69 -3.74
CA LEU A 101 4.47 -12.84 -3.03
C LEU A 101 3.32 -13.10 -4.01
N LYS A 102 3.31 -12.44 -5.18
CA LYS A 102 2.33 -12.69 -6.24
C LYS A 102 2.44 -14.12 -6.79
N ALA A 103 3.66 -14.65 -6.95
CA ALA A 103 3.87 -16.03 -7.36
C ALA A 103 3.31 -17.04 -6.34
N LEU A 104 3.37 -16.74 -5.04
CA LEU A 104 2.84 -17.62 -3.99
C LEU A 104 1.31 -17.57 -3.84
N LEU A 105 0.71 -16.38 -3.96
CA LEU A 105 -0.69 -16.16 -3.60
C LEU A 105 -1.64 -15.87 -4.78
N GLY A 106 -1.09 -15.67 -5.98
CA GLY A 106 -1.86 -15.43 -7.20
C GLY A 106 -2.78 -14.21 -7.12
N THR A 107 -4.03 -14.35 -7.55
CA THR A 107 -5.02 -13.24 -7.60
C THR A 107 -5.53 -12.82 -6.21
N LYS A 108 -5.19 -13.57 -5.15
CA LYS A 108 -5.58 -13.23 -3.77
C LYS A 108 -4.77 -12.08 -3.19
N VAL A 109 -3.68 -11.68 -3.85
CA VAL A 109 -2.83 -10.55 -3.43
C VAL A 109 -2.61 -9.57 -4.57
N CYS A 110 -2.60 -8.29 -4.22
CA CYS A 110 -2.02 -7.22 -5.01
C CYS A 110 -1.00 -6.52 -4.13
N CYS A 111 0.28 -6.58 -4.50
CA CYS A 111 1.38 -6.00 -3.74
C CYS A 111 2.14 -5.05 -4.67
N LEU A 112 2.35 -3.82 -4.22
CA LEU A 112 3.08 -2.80 -4.95
C LEU A 112 4.25 -2.29 -4.10
N PRO A 113 5.44 -2.14 -4.68
CA PRO A 113 6.58 -1.57 -3.97
C PRO A 113 6.40 -0.06 -3.73
N SER A 114 6.98 0.42 -2.64
CA SER A 114 7.12 1.85 -2.37
C SER A 114 8.03 2.53 -3.39
N LYS A 115 7.92 3.87 -3.50
CA LYS A 115 8.78 4.67 -4.38
C LYS A 115 10.15 4.89 -3.75
N ARG A 116 11.20 4.88 -4.58
CA ARG A 116 12.56 5.24 -4.19
C ARG A 116 12.66 6.77 -4.13
N VAL A 117 12.73 7.28 -2.91
CA VAL A 117 12.89 8.70 -2.60
C VAL A 117 14.32 8.93 -2.12
N MET A 118 14.98 9.99 -2.59
CA MET A 118 16.40 10.28 -2.30
C MET A 118 16.58 11.56 -1.48
N GLU A 119 15.50 12.30 -1.27
CA GLU A 119 15.43 13.53 -0.49
C GLU A 119 15.80 13.28 0.98
N GLN A 120 16.53 14.23 1.58
CA GLN A 120 17.04 14.09 2.95
C GLN A 120 16.21 14.87 3.98
N ASN A 121 15.56 15.95 3.56
CA ASN A 121 14.65 16.74 4.41
C ASN A 121 13.23 16.23 4.17
N VAL A 122 12.82 15.25 4.98
CA VAL A 122 11.60 14.47 4.74
C VAL A 122 10.63 14.51 5.92
N THR A 123 9.34 14.38 5.62
CA THR A 123 8.28 14.33 6.63
C THR A 123 7.84 12.89 6.89
N THR A 124 7.99 12.40 8.12
CA THR A 124 7.67 11.00 8.48
C THR A 124 6.39 10.81 9.29
N ILE A 125 5.92 11.85 9.99
CA ILE A 125 4.71 11.80 10.81
C ILE A 125 3.48 11.84 9.92
N GLY A 126 2.54 10.91 10.05
CA GLY A 126 1.24 10.92 9.32
C GLY A 126 1.27 10.30 7.91
N LEU A 127 2.35 9.58 7.55
CA LEU A 127 2.43 8.92 6.23
C LEU A 127 1.38 7.82 6.04
N GLY A 128 0.98 7.14 7.12
CA GLY A 128 -0.11 6.16 7.08
C GLY A 128 -1.44 6.79 6.71
N ASP A 129 -1.77 7.97 7.27
CA ASP A 129 -3.02 8.68 6.96
C ASP A 129 -3.02 9.19 5.52
N ALA A 130 -1.89 9.74 5.05
CA ALA A 130 -1.72 10.13 3.65
C ALA A 130 -1.85 8.93 2.70
N PHE A 131 -1.31 7.77 3.07
CA PHE A 131 -1.49 6.55 2.30
C PHE A 131 -2.98 6.17 2.20
N VAL A 132 -3.69 6.14 3.31
CA VAL A 132 -5.13 5.80 3.33
C VAL A 132 -5.95 6.83 2.54
N GLY A 133 -5.66 8.12 2.67
CA GLY A 133 -6.33 9.18 1.92
C GLY A 133 -6.15 9.03 0.41
N GLY A 134 -4.92 8.75 -0.05
CA GLY A 134 -4.63 8.54 -1.48
C GLY A 134 -5.28 7.27 -2.03
N PHE A 135 -5.35 6.22 -1.21
CA PHE A 135 -6.03 4.97 -1.52
C PHE A 135 -7.54 5.19 -1.72
N LEU A 136 -8.20 5.84 -0.78
CA LEU A 136 -9.66 6.09 -0.83
C LEU A 136 -10.04 7.07 -1.95
N SER A 137 -9.22 8.09 -2.19
CA SER A 137 -9.46 9.05 -3.30
C SER A 137 -9.46 8.32 -4.65
N SER A 138 -8.47 7.46 -4.88
CA SER A 138 -8.36 6.68 -6.12
C SER A 138 -9.48 5.63 -6.30
N LEU A 139 -10.07 5.14 -5.20
CA LEU A 139 -11.26 4.28 -5.29
C LEU A 139 -12.52 5.06 -5.69
N SER A 140 -12.61 6.32 -5.26
CA SER A 140 -13.76 7.19 -5.52
C SER A 140 -13.76 7.65 -6.98
N ASP A 141 -12.58 7.95 -7.55
CA ASP A 141 -12.42 8.30 -8.96
C ASP A 141 -12.77 7.14 -9.92
N GLY A 142 -12.69 5.90 -9.44
CA GLY A 142 -13.11 4.70 -10.18
C GLY A 142 -14.56 4.28 -9.98
N GLY A 143 -15.38 5.04 -9.23
CA GLY A 143 -16.66 4.54 -8.72
C GLY A 143 -17.78 5.55 -8.42
N VAL A 144 -17.62 6.85 -8.69
CA VAL A 144 -18.74 7.80 -8.56
C VAL A 144 -19.30 8.16 -9.94
N VAL A 145 -20.18 7.30 -10.47
CA VAL A 145 -21.21 7.77 -11.41
C VAL A 145 -22.22 8.51 -10.56
N TYR A 146 -22.22 9.85 -10.61
CA TYR A 146 -23.40 10.61 -10.22
C TYR A 146 -24.53 10.16 -11.15
N ARG A 147 -25.41 9.27 -10.67
CA ARG A 147 -26.73 9.15 -11.27
C ARG A 147 -27.45 10.44 -10.94
N GLU A 148 -27.57 11.32 -11.93
CA GLU A 148 -28.55 12.39 -11.89
C GLU A 148 -29.90 11.77 -11.51
N LYS A 149 -30.50 12.26 -10.42
CA LYS A 149 -31.91 11.99 -10.16
C LYS A 149 -32.67 12.68 -11.28
N GLY A 150 -33.34 11.88 -12.11
CA GLY A 150 -34.39 12.36 -13.00
C GLY A 150 -35.59 12.90 -12.24
#